data_AF-A0A378PJE4-F1
#
_entry.id   AF-A0A378PJE4-F1
#
_cell.length_a   1.000
_cell.length_b   1.000
_cell.length_c   1.000
_cell.angle_alpha   90.00
_cell.angle_beta   90.00
_cell.angle_gamma   90.00
#
_symmetry.space_group_name_H-M   'P 1'
#
loop_
_entity.id
_entity.type
_entity.pdbx_description
1 polymer ?
#
loop_
_entity_poly.entity_id
_entity_poly.type
_entity_poly.pdbx_seq_one_letter_code
_entity_poly.pdbx_strand_id
1 'polypeptide(L)'
;MPGIRIEKRHNFDLETARTQAKKWLEEAKATFGVDATYEQGIDTDTVAIKKSGVDGRAFLDADKVIFEADLAFLAKPLKGVISSGIQEGLDRYFA
;
A
#
# COMPACT_ATOMS: atom_id res chain seq x y z
N MET A 1 -11.88 9.49 7.59
CA MET A 1 -12.10 8.37 6.65
C MET A 1 -11.23 8.62 5.45
N PRO A 2 -10.37 7.69 5.07
CA PRO A 2 -9.48 7.89 3.93
C PRO A 2 -10.28 7.95 2.63
N GLY A 3 -9.84 8.78 1.69
CA GLY A 3 -10.43 8.87 0.36
C GLY A 3 -10.42 7.55 -0.42
N ILE A 4 -9.47 6.66 -0.13
CA ILE A 4 -9.30 5.30 -0.66
C ILE A 4 -8.99 4.36 0.50
N ARG A 5 -9.65 3.19 0.55
CA ARG A 5 -9.27 2.07 1.42
C ARG A 5 -9.45 0.76 0.65
N ILE A 6 -8.41 -0.05 0.61
CA ILE A 6 -8.38 -1.35 -0.05
C ILE A 6 -7.79 -2.36 0.93
N GLU A 7 -8.45 -3.50 1.07
CA GLU A 7 -8.00 -4.60 1.92
C GLU A 7 -7.83 -5.85 1.05
N LYS A 8 -6.72 -6.55 1.23
CA LYS A 8 -6.43 -7.80 0.55
C LYS A 8 -5.98 -8.83 1.59
N ARG A 9 -6.71 -9.94 1.67
CA ARG A 9 -6.31 -11.09 2.48
C ARG A 9 -5.29 -11.94 1.73
N HIS A 10 -4.38 -12.55 2.47
CA HIS A 10 -3.37 -13.47 1.98
C HIS A 10 -3.23 -14.68 2.91
N ASN A 11 -2.56 -15.73 2.43
CA ASN A 11 -2.29 -16.94 3.20
C ASN A 11 -0.79 -17.18 3.44
N PHE A 12 -0.01 -16.10 3.46
CA PHE A 12 1.42 -16.13 3.76
C PHE A 12 1.69 -16.15 5.26
N ASP A 13 2.82 -16.73 5.65
CA ASP A 13 3.44 -16.40 6.93
C ASP A 13 3.94 -14.95 6.93
N LEU A 14 4.12 -14.37 8.12
CA LEU A 14 4.46 -12.95 8.28
C LEU A 14 5.78 -12.57 7.61
N GLU A 15 6.77 -13.47 7.53
CA GLU A 15 8.06 -13.18 6.90
C GLU A 15 7.96 -13.14 5.37
N THR A 16 7.20 -14.07 4.79
CA THR A 16 6.86 -14.05 3.37
C THR A 16 6.05 -12.81 3.03
N ALA A 17 5.04 -12.47 3.83
CA ALA A 17 4.21 -11.28 3.65
C ALA A 17 5.06 -10.00 3.67
N ARG A 18 5.99 -9.87 4.62
CA ARG A 18 6.98 -8.78 4.70
C ARG A 18 7.82 -8.65 3.45
N THR A 19 8.28 -9.78 2.92
CA THR A 19 9.09 -9.81 1.70
C THR A 19 8.31 -9.29 0.51
N GLN A 20 7.04 -9.71 0.37
CA GLN A 20 6.15 -9.22 -0.68
C GLN A 20 5.82 -7.73 -0.53
N ALA A 21 5.54 -7.26 0.70
CA ALA A 21 5.32 -5.85 0.98
C ALA A 21 6.52 -4.98 0.56
N LYS A 22 7.74 -5.41 0.90
CA LYS A 22 8.96 -4.71 0.49
C LYS A 22 9.12 -4.68 -1.03
N LYS A 23 8.88 -5.78 -1.73
CA LYS A 23 8.94 -5.81 -3.20
C LYS A 23 7.92 -4.88 -3.84
N TRP A 24 6.69 -4.89 -3.34
CA TRP A 24 5.64 -3.99 -3.82
C TRP A 24 5.99 -2.52 -3.58
N LEU A 25 6.57 -2.18 -2.42
CA LEU A 25 7.03 -0.82 -2.13
C LEU A 25 8.17 -0.38 -3.05
N GLU A 26 9.12 -1.26 -3.35
CA GLU A 26 10.21 -0.95 -4.28
C GLU A 26 9.69 -0.74 -5.72
N GLU A 27 8.74 -1.57 -6.17
CA GLU A 27 8.05 -1.34 -7.46
C GLU A 27 7.31 0.01 -7.43
N ALA A 28 6.59 0.32 -6.36
CA ALA A 28 5.86 1.58 -6.23
C ALA A 28 6.79 2.80 -6.25
N LYS A 29 7.95 2.73 -5.59
CA LYS A 29 8.99 3.77 -5.66
C LYS A 29 9.52 3.94 -7.07
N ALA A 30 9.84 2.84 -7.76
CA ALA A 30 10.41 2.88 -9.10
C ALA A 30 9.41 3.38 -10.17
N THR A 31 8.16 2.91 -10.11
CA THR A 31 7.12 3.24 -11.10
C THR A 31 6.48 4.59 -10.85
N PHE A 32 6.22 4.94 -9.59
CA PHE A 32 5.46 6.12 -9.24
C PHE A 32 6.29 7.22 -8.57
N GLY A 33 7.54 6.97 -8.20
CA GLY A 33 8.37 7.97 -7.51
C GLY A 33 7.78 8.40 -6.17
N VAL A 34 7.23 7.43 -5.41
CA VAL A 34 6.73 7.69 -4.05
C VAL A 34 7.87 7.67 -3.05
N ASP A 35 7.76 8.47 -2.00
CA ASP A 35 8.55 8.30 -0.79
C ASP A 35 7.84 7.31 0.13
N ALA A 36 8.57 6.39 0.75
CA ALA A 36 8.00 5.43 1.68
C ALA A 36 8.89 5.23 2.91
N THR A 37 8.27 5.26 4.09
CA THR A 37 8.92 5.00 5.38
C THR A 37 8.30 3.76 5.99
N TYR A 38 9.09 2.68 6.10
CA TYR A 38 8.64 1.39 6.60
C TYR A 38 9.02 1.21 8.07
N GLU A 39 8.06 0.76 8.87
CA GLU A 39 8.21 0.45 10.29
C GLU A 39 7.77 -1.00 10.53
N GLN A 40 8.75 -1.85 10.86
CA GLN A 40 8.49 -3.25 11.18
C GLN A 40 8.11 -3.40 12.65
N GLY A 41 6.94 -3.96 12.94
CA GLY A 41 6.50 -4.28 14.29
C GLY A 41 6.70 -5.75 14.64
N ILE A 42 6.11 -6.18 15.76
CA ILE A 42 6.15 -7.59 16.17
C ILE A 42 5.16 -8.39 15.30
N ASP A 43 3.88 -8.05 15.38
CA ASP A 43 2.78 -8.73 14.67
C ASP A 43 2.23 -7.95 13.47
N THR A 44 2.53 -6.65 13.40
CA THR A 44 2.00 -5.76 12.37
C THR A 44 3.06 -4.77 11.95
N ASP A 45 3.20 -4.60 10.65
CA ASP A 45 4.09 -3.62 10.05
C ASP A 45 3.26 -2.47 9.47
N THR A 46 3.85 -1.28 9.49
CA THR A 46 3.21 -0.08 8.94
C THR A 46 4.15 0.60 7.96
N VAL A 47 3.58 1.19 6.92
CA VAL A 47 4.33 2.04 5.98
C VAL A 47 3.59 3.34 5.76
N ALA A 48 4.29 4.46 5.89
CA ALA A 48 3.81 5.76 5.46
C ALA A 48 4.33 6.02 4.04
N ILE A 49 3.44 6.39 3.12
CA ILE A 49 3.76 6.63 1.71
C ILE A 49 3.35 8.06 1.36
N LYS A 50 4.25 8.82 0.76
CA LYS A 50 4.00 10.21 0.36
C LYS A 50 4.35 10.43 -1.10
N LYS A 51 3.48 11.17 -1.77
CA LYS A 51 3.71 11.71 -3.11
C LYS A 51 2.90 13.00 -3.26
N SER A 52 3.32 13.90 -4.14
CA SER A 52 2.56 15.12 -4.43
C SER A 52 1.07 14.81 -4.70
N GLY A 53 0.21 15.26 -3.78
CA GLY A 53 -1.23 15.09 -3.87
C GLY A 53 -1.81 13.77 -3.32
N VAL A 54 -0.97 12.89 -2.76
CA VAL A 54 -1.37 11.60 -2.16
C VAL A 54 -0.67 11.41 -0.81
N ASP A 55 -1.44 11.26 0.27
CA ASP A 55 -0.96 10.81 1.58
C ASP A 55 -1.47 9.39 1.79
N GLY A 56 -0.57 8.41 1.71
CA GLY A 56 -0.89 6.99 1.76
C GLY A 56 -0.32 6.31 3.00
N ARG A 57 -0.96 5.22 3.43
CA ARG A 57 -0.47 4.34 4.48
C ARG A 57 -0.82 2.90 4.13
N ALA A 58 0.04 1.97 4.49
CA ALA A 58 -0.31 0.55 4.47
C ALA A 58 -0.01 -0.12 5.79
N PHE A 59 -0.79 -1.14 6.10
CA PHE A 59 -0.67 -1.99 7.27
C PHE A 59 -0.59 -3.43 6.79
N LEU A 60 0.36 -4.17 7.32
CA LEU A 60 0.54 -5.58 7.01
C LEU A 60 0.51 -6.37 8.30
N ASP A 61 -0.37 -7.34 8.38
CA ASP A 61 -0.45 -8.28 9.50
C ASP A 61 -0.41 -9.73 8.98
N ALA A 62 -0.76 -10.69 9.83
CA ALA A 62 -0.58 -12.11 9.52
C ALA A 62 -1.51 -12.63 8.41
N ASP A 63 -2.68 -12.01 8.21
CA ASP A 63 -3.69 -12.52 7.26
C ASP A 63 -4.08 -11.52 6.18
N LYS A 64 -3.66 -10.26 6.28
CA LYS A 64 -4.02 -9.23 5.32
C LYS A 64 -3.03 -8.08 5.23
N VAL A 65 -3.16 -7.39 4.11
CA VAL A 65 -2.62 -6.07 3.87
C VAL A 65 -3.77 -5.09 3.65
N ILE A 66 -3.68 -3.92 4.29
CA ILE A 66 -4.63 -2.82 4.15
C ILE A 66 -3.86 -1.62 3.62
N PHE A 67 -4.37 -1.01 2.55
CA PHE A 67 -3.88 0.26 2.05
C PHE A 67 -4.94 1.35 2.20
N GLU A 68 -4.54 2.50 2.68
CA GLU A 68 -5.36 3.70 2.82
C GLU A 68 -4.66 4.88 2.15
N ALA A 69 -5.42 5.75 1.49
CA ALA A 69 -4.88 7.00 1.01
C ALA A 69 -5.90 8.13 1.00
N ASP A 70 -5.41 9.33 1.30
CA ASP A 70 -6.10 10.58 1.10
C ASP A 70 -5.53 11.33 -0.10
N LEU A 71 -6.45 11.88 -0.89
CA LEU A 71 -6.13 12.60 -2.12
C LEU A 71 -6.36 14.09 -1.93
N ALA A 72 -5.36 14.88 -2.27
CA ALA A 72 -5.52 16.33 -2.40
C ALA A 72 -6.54 16.65 -3.51
N PHE A 73 -7.10 17.86 -3.47
CA PHE A 73 -8.18 18.28 -4.38
C PHE A 73 -7.89 17.99 -5.86
N LEU A 74 -6.67 18.28 -6.32
CA LEU A 74 -6.25 18.08 -7.71
C LEU A 74 -6.12 16.60 -8.13
N ALA A 75 -5.89 15.70 -7.17
CA ALA A 75 -5.75 14.26 -7.42
C ALA A 75 -7.09 13.50 -7.39
N LYS A 76 -8.16 14.10 -6.84
CA LYS A 76 -9.48 13.46 -6.72
C LYS A 76 -10.05 12.88 -8.03
N PRO A 77 -9.93 13.53 -9.20
CA PRO A 77 -10.43 12.96 -10.46
C PRO A 77 -9.73 11.65 -10.87
N LEU A 78 -8.49 11.44 -10.41
CA LEU A 78 -7.69 10.24 -10.70
C LEU A 78 -7.95 9.11 -9.69
N LYS A 79 -8.85 9.30 -8.72
CA LYS A 79 -9.13 8.32 -7.65
C LYS A 79 -9.35 6.90 -8.20
N GLY A 80 -10.14 6.76 -9.27
CA GLY A 80 -10.42 5.45 -9.87
C GLY A 80 -9.15 4.76 -10.36
N VAL A 81 -8.34 5.47 -11.15
CA VAL A 81 -7.07 4.96 -11.69
C VAL A 81 -6.09 4.60 -10.57
N ILE A 82 -5.97 5.46 -9.56
CA ILE A 82 -5.10 5.22 -8.40
C ILE A 82 -5.56 3.97 -7.63
N SER A 83 -6.87 3.86 -7.36
CA SER A 83 -7.44 2.72 -6.64
C SER A 83 -7.23 1.41 -7.39
N SER A 84 -7.46 1.39 -8.71
CA SER A 84 -7.20 0.24 -9.56
C SER A 84 -5.73 -0.18 -9.54
N GLY A 85 -4.79 0.77 -9.69
CA GLY A 85 -3.36 0.46 -9.67
C GLY A 85 -2.88 -0.09 -8.32
N ILE A 86 -3.43 0.41 -7.21
CA ILE A 86 -3.16 -0.15 -5.87
C ILE A 86 -3.73 -1.56 -5.78
N GLN A 87 -4.98 -1.78 -6.20
CA GLN A 87 -5.62 -3.09 -6.15
C GLN A 87 -4.86 -4.13 -6.97
N GLU A 88 -4.47 -3.80 -8.21
CA GLU A 88 -3.67 -4.68 -9.07
C GLU A 88 -2.31 -5.01 -8.44
N GLY A 89 -1.66 -4.04 -7.79
CA GLY A 89 -0.42 -4.27 -7.06
C GLY A 89 -0.63 -5.22 -5.88
N LEU A 90 -1.64 -4.97 -5.05
CA LEU A 90 -1.95 -5.86 -3.92
C LEU A 90 -2.32 -7.26 -4.39
N ASP A 91 -3.12 -7.40 -5.45
CA ASP A 91 -3.44 -8.69 -6.05
C ASP A 91 -2.20 -9.41 -6.60
N ARG A 92 -1.25 -8.69 -7.20
CA ARG A 92 -0.01 -9.29 -7.72
C ARG A 92 0.90 -9.85 -6.62
N TYR A 93 1.06 -9.11 -5.52
CA TYR A 93 2.02 -9.44 -4.47
C TYR A 93 1.41 -10.26 -3.31
N PHE A 94 0.08 -10.25 -3.17
CA PHE A 94 -0.66 -10.88 -2.08
C PHE A 94 -1.77 -11.82 -2.56
N ALA A 95 -1.63 -12.41 -3.76
CA ALA A 95 -2.49 -13.50 -4.24
C ALA A 95 -2.27 -14.82 -3.50
#